data_AF-A0AAX4PDC3-F1
#
_entry.id   AF-A0AAX4PDC3-F1
#
_cell.length_a   1.000
_cell.length_b   1.000
_cell.length_c   1.000
_cell.angle_alpha   90.00
_cell.angle_beta   90.00
_cell.angle_gamma   90.00
#
_symmetry.space_group_name_H-M   'P 1'
#
loop_
_entity.id
_entity.type
_entity.pdbx_description
1 polymer ?
#
loop_
_entity_poly.entity_id
_entity_poly.type
_entity_poly.pdbx_seq_one_letter_code
_entity_poly.pdbx_strand_id
1 'polypeptide(L)'
;MAPPRTAAGHAAERLRVQLVSKLREVNDNPALSKQFYKAVSLCDAFLHSCDNTDKGLEELKVQVKDVIAASVPKRTKKAPTPKAASRRDSNVSSKSGRSTHSDLWTLPVHRVELRAKQSTNNEYGVIAVQADAAASQERVARKAKVKLEQQAIKKQLEEQMAVKREIRKRELAEKYREGEEITARVVEYQIEEEKKAAEVYQKAIKAKKERAAQVVEKQKRQREDKAKQLKEDQAFLRRVMLENEEIKEKKARAQVEMRKQMARVQKENIAKLKQKELQRLEEQQREVKLMQDYERTIEERAQRREAEIKAHQEKILAKFRAGGGESLQQGLKAKEREDEERAMKFQLEHERKMRKQERLNARKQAQQKKELKSYLQSQIHTIELQRQREDEDRAEYAKYVKRDIERGTAEAKEKERMLKEKNRRYTEDIVRQMKSDARKRYEAAADKMPDSEKALNRNVLQGKGMRQIF
;
A
#
# COMPACT_ATOMS: atom_id res chain seq x y z
N MET A 1 0.01 3.57 -22.44
CA MET A 1 1.20 3.19 -21.66
C MET A 1 1.59 4.38 -20.80
N ALA A 2 1.70 4.22 -19.48
CA ALA A 2 2.11 5.33 -18.60
C ALA A 2 3.62 5.58 -18.79
N PRO A 3 4.08 6.82 -18.96
CA PRO A 3 5.50 7.12 -19.13
C PRO A 3 6.31 6.70 -17.89
N PRO A 4 7.59 6.31 -18.05
CA PRO A 4 8.46 5.99 -16.92
C PRO A 4 8.56 7.20 -15.99
N ARG A 5 8.25 6.99 -14.70
CA ARG A 5 8.21 8.06 -13.69
C ARG A 5 9.62 8.60 -13.47
N THR A 6 9.91 9.78 -14.03
CA THR A 6 11.17 10.49 -13.82
C THR A 6 11.28 10.98 -12.37
N ALA A 7 12.49 11.36 -11.94
CA ALA A 7 12.72 11.94 -10.62
C ALA A 7 11.84 13.19 -10.38
N ALA A 8 11.63 14.00 -11.43
CA ALA A 8 10.72 15.14 -11.42
C ALA A 8 9.25 14.73 -11.20
N GLY A 9 8.79 13.66 -11.86
CA GLY A 9 7.45 13.11 -11.66
C GLY A 9 7.24 12.61 -10.22
N HIS A 10 8.24 11.95 -9.62
CA HIS A 10 8.16 11.55 -8.21
C HIS A 10 8.14 12.73 -7.24
N ALA A 11 8.86 13.82 -7.54
CA ALA A 11 8.84 15.03 -6.73
C ALA A 11 7.49 15.75 -6.83
N ALA A 12 6.89 15.82 -8.01
CA ALA A 12 5.56 16.37 -8.23
C ALA A 12 4.46 15.53 -7.52
N GLU A 13 4.56 14.20 -7.54
CA GLU A 13 3.64 13.30 -6.83
C GLU A 13 3.73 13.49 -5.30
N ARG A 14 4.93 13.70 -4.75
CA ARG A 14 5.10 14.03 -3.32
C ARG A 14 4.47 15.38 -2.97
N LEU A 15 4.67 16.38 -3.82
CA LEU A 15 4.11 17.72 -3.62
C LEU A 15 2.57 17.68 -3.68
N ARG A 16 2.00 16.92 -4.63
CA ARG A 16 0.56 16.65 -4.70
C ARG A 16 0.02 16.00 -3.42
N VAL A 17 0.70 14.97 -2.90
CA VAL A 17 0.28 14.29 -1.66
C VAL A 17 0.29 15.25 -0.46
N GLN A 18 1.30 16.11 -0.37
CA GLN A 18 1.37 17.15 0.69
C GLN A 18 0.26 18.21 0.54
N LEU A 19 -0.12 18.58 -0.68
CA LEU A 19 -1.23 19.51 -0.91
C LEU A 19 -2.58 18.88 -0.55
N VAL A 20 -2.79 17.60 -0.87
CA VAL A 20 -4.01 16.87 -0.53
C VAL A 20 -4.14 16.67 0.99
N SER A 21 -3.04 16.42 1.71
CA SER A 21 -3.08 16.34 3.17
C SER A 21 -3.44 17.69 3.80
N LYS A 22 -2.84 18.80 3.32
CA LYS A 22 -3.18 20.15 3.79
C LYS A 22 -4.60 20.58 3.42
N LEU A 23 -5.11 20.15 2.27
CA LEU A 23 -6.50 20.41 1.88
C LEU A 23 -7.50 19.77 2.85
N ARG A 24 -7.19 18.59 3.41
CA ARG A 24 -8.03 17.96 4.45
C ARG A 24 -8.03 18.76 5.76
N GLU A 25 -6.93 19.41 6.10
CA GLU A 25 -6.80 20.24 7.31
C GLU A 25 -7.50 21.61 7.16
N VAL A 26 -7.61 22.12 5.93
CA VAL A 26 -8.14 23.47 5.64
C VAL A 26 -9.57 23.43 5.06
N ASN A 27 -10.22 22.26 5.09
CA ASN A 27 -11.54 22.03 4.47
C ASN A 27 -12.66 22.94 5.02
N ASP A 28 -12.48 23.49 6.22
CA ASP A 28 -13.41 24.40 6.88
C ASP A 28 -13.38 25.84 6.33
N ASN A 29 -12.38 26.19 5.48
CA ASN A 29 -12.29 27.51 4.85
C ASN A 29 -12.44 27.40 3.31
N PRO A 30 -13.61 27.77 2.74
CA PRO A 30 -13.93 27.56 1.33
C PRO A 30 -13.06 28.35 0.35
N ALA A 31 -12.49 29.49 0.78
CA ALA A 31 -11.61 30.30 -0.06
C ALA A 31 -10.21 29.68 -0.19
N LEU A 32 -9.71 29.09 0.90
CA LEU A 32 -8.43 28.40 0.91
C LEU A 32 -8.54 27.03 0.22
N SER A 33 -9.61 26.28 0.48
CA SER A 33 -9.81 24.96 -0.14
C SER A 33 -9.85 25.04 -1.68
N LYS A 34 -10.52 26.05 -2.25
CA LYS A 34 -10.55 26.29 -3.71
C LYS A 34 -9.16 26.47 -4.32
N GLN A 35 -8.25 27.13 -3.61
CA GLN A 35 -6.88 27.37 -4.08
C GLN A 35 -6.01 26.12 -3.95
N PHE A 36 -6.20 25.32 -2.91
CA PHE A 36 -5.55 24.01 -2.80
C PHE A 36 -6.04 23.04 -3.88
N TYR A 37 -7.34 23.03 -4.22
CA TYR A 37 -7.84 22.24 -5.36
C TYR A 37 -7.19 22.67 -6.69
N LYS A 38 -7.04 23.99 -6.90
CA LYS A 38 -6.35 24.51 -8.08
C LYS A 38 -4.86 24.11 -8.11
N ALA A 39 -4.17 24.17 -6.97
CA ALA A 39 -2.78 23.72 -6.86
C ALA A 39 -2.61 22.21 -7.11
N VAL A 40 -3.55 21.38 -6.64
CA VAL A 40 -3.57 19.93 -6.92
C VAL A 40 -3.80 19.67 -8.41
N SER A 41 -4.71 20.40 -9.07
CA SER A 41 -4.93 20.25 -10.51
C SER A 41 -3.71 20.61 -11.36
N LEU A 42 -2.87 21.55 -10.92
CA LEU A 42 -1.61 21.87 -11.61
C LEU A 42 -0.59 20.73 -11.49
N CYS A 43 -0.54 20.07 -10.34
CA CYS A 43 0.30 18.88 -10.15
C CYS A 43 -0.18 17.70 -11.00
N ASP A 44 -1.51 17.50 -11.08
CA ASP A 44 -2.10 16.46 -11.93
C ASP A 44 -1.83 16.75 -13.42
N ALA A 45 -1.97 18.00 -13.85
CA ALA A 45 -1.65 18.41 -15.22
C ALA A 45 -0.17 18.18 -15.57
N PHE A 46 0.75 18.44 -14.64
CA PHE A 46 2.17 18.16 -14.83
C PHE A 46 2.47 16.66 -14.88
N LEU A 47 1.87 15.85 -14.00
CA LEU A 47 2.05 14.39 -14.00
C LEU A 47 1.50 13.71 -15.27
N HIS A 48 0.53 14.35 -15.93
CA HIS A 48 -0.05 13.90 -17.19
C HIS A 48 0.61 14.53 -18.43
N SER A 49 1.54 15.47 -18.27
CA SER A 49 2.31 15.99 -19.39
C SER A 49 3.45 15.04 -19.75
N CYS A 50 3.78 14.96 -21.04
CA CYS A 50 4.88 14.13 -21.53
C CYS A 50 6.27 14.71 -21.19
N ASP A 51 6.33 15.99 -20.80
CA ASP A 51 7.57 16.74 -20.54
C ASP A 51 7.83 16.88 -19.04
N ASN A 52 8.17 15.76 -18.39
CA ASN A 52 8.55 15.72 -16.97
C ASN A 52 10.02 16.14 -16.75
N THR A 53 10.37 17.37 -17.14
CA THR A 53 11.72 17.94 -16.99
C THR A 53 11.91 18.63 -15.64
N ASP A 54 13.16 18.72 -15.17
CA ASP A 54 13.49 19.40 -13.91
C ASP A 54 13.19 20.91 -13.95
N LYS A 55 13.28 21.54 -15.13
CA LYS A 55 12.89 22.95 -15.34
C LYS A 55 11.38 23.14 -15.17
N GLY A 56 10.58 22.24 -15.76
CA GLY A 56 9.12 22.25 -15.58
C GLY A 56 8.69 22.01 -14.13
N LEU A 57 9.46 21.23 -13.36
CA LEU A 57 9.21 21.04 -11.93
C LEU A 57 9.44 22.33 -11.12
N GLU A 58 10.48 23.10 -11.41
CA GLU A 58 10.73 24.37 -10.73
C GLU A 58 9.66 25.41 -11.08
N GLU A 59 9.22 25.47 -12.34
CA GLU A 59 8.07 26.30 -12.75
C GLU A 59 6.77 25.89 -12.04
N LEU A 60 6.50 24.58 -11.93
CA LEU A 60 5.36 24.05 -11.17
C LEU A 60 5.40 24.48 -9.71
N LYS A 61 6.57 24.42 -9.06
CA LYS A 61 6.73 24.85 -7.65
C LYS A 61 6.43 26.33 -7.48
N VAL A 62 6.82 27.18 -8.43
CA VAL A 62 6.52 28.62 -8.42
C VAL A 62 5.02 28.85 -8.61
N GLN A 63 4.41 28.22 -9.63
CA GLN A 63 2.97 28.36 -9.89
C GLN A 63 2.10 27.88 -8.71
N VAL A 64 2.48 26.78 -8.07
CA VAL A 64 1.79 26.30 -6.86
C VAL A 64 1.93 27.29 -5.71
N LYS A 65 3.12 27.86 -5.50
CA LYS A 65 3.35 28.88 -4.46
C LYS A 65 2.52 30.14 -4.72
N ASP A 66 2.43 30.59 -5.96
CA ASP A 66 1.68 31.80 -6.31
C ASP A 66 0.16 31.61 -6.14
N VAL A 67 -0.36 30.44 -6.50
CA VAL A 67 -1.78 30.08 -6.30
C VAL A 67 -2.14 30.05 -4.81
N ILE A 68 -1.26 29.51 -3.97
CA ILE A 68 -1.46 29.48 -2.51
C ILE A 68 -1.28 30.89 -1.92
N ALA A 69 -0.29 31.67 -2.37
CA ALA A 69 -0.02 33.01 -1.87
C ALA A 69 -1.11 34.03 -2.25
N ALA A 70 -1.77 33.86 -3.39
CA ALA A 70 -2.91 34.68 -3.82
C ALA A 70 -4.12 34.62 -2.86
N SER A 71 -4.15 33.64 -1.95
CA SER A 71 -5.20 33.46 -0.94
C SER A 71 -4.94 34.16 0.39
N VAL A 72 -3.70 34.61 0.65
CA VAL A 72 -3.35 35.33 1.87
C VAL A 72 -3.71 36.80 1.65
N PRO A 73 -4.74 37.36 2.31
CA PRO A 73 -5.00 38.78 2.21
C PRO A 73 -3.74 39.52 2.67
N LYS A 74 -3.14 40.30 1.76
CA LYS A 74 -2.07 41.25 2.11
C LYS A 74 -2.59 42.07 3.28
N ARG A 75 -1.96 41.91 4.43
CA ARG A 75 -2.26 42.59 5.69
C ARG A 75 -2.19 44.10 5.42
N THR A 76 -3.31 44.70 5.06
CA THR A 76 -3.43 46.15 4.92
C THR A 76 -3.17 46.73 6.31
N LYS A 77 -2.25 47.68 6.37
CA LYS A 77 -1.92 48.41 7.59
C LYS A 77 -3.22 48.95 8.20
N LYS A 78 -3.40 48.72 9.50
CA LYS A 78 -4.55 49.14 10.31
C LYS A 78 -5.04 50.54 9.91
N ALA A 79 -6.32 50.66 9.55
CA ALA A 79 -7.02 51.94 9.59
C ALA A 79 -7.08 52.43 11.06
N PRO A 80 -6.98 53.74 11.33
CA PRO A 80 -7.03 54.25 12.68
C PRO A 80 -8.47 54.17 13.21
N THR A 81 -8.65 53.60 14.40
CA THR A 81 -9.91 53.68 15.14
C THR A 81 -10.14 55.12 15.64
N PRO A 82 -11.37 55.67 15.55
CA PRO A 82 -11.66 56.99 16.11
C PRO A 82 -11.67 56.92 17.64
N LYS A 83 -10.93 57.84 18.27
CA LYS A 83 -10.89 58.04 19.72
C LYS A 83 -12.28 58.48 20.23
N ALA A 84 -12.75 57.81 21.27
CA ALA A 84 -13.90 58.23 22.07
C ALA A 84 -13.64 59.60 22.72
N ALA A 85 -14.67 60.45 22.77
CA ALA A 85 -14.59 61.77 23.40
C ALA A 85 -14.46 61.64 24.93
N SER A 86 -13.30 62.02 25.44
CA SER A 86 -13.03 62.24 26.86
C SER A 86 -13.88 63.40 27.37
N ARG A 87 -14.88 63.11 28.22
CA ARG A 87 -15.56 64.09 29.07
C ARG A 87 -14.51 64.83 29.91
N ARG A 88 -14.44 66.15 29.78
CA ARG A 88 -13.75 67.03 30.72
C ARG A 88 -14.73 67.41 31.82
N ASP A 89 -14.37 67.03 33.04
CA ASP A 89 -14.88 67.64 34.26
C ASP A 89 -14.43 69.11 34.31
N SER A 90 -15.38 70.03 34.40
CA SER A 90 -15.11 71.42 34.78
C SER A 90 -15.46 71.60 36.25
N ASN A 91 -14.41 71.64 37.06
CA ASN A 91 -14.48 71.97 38.48
C ASN A 91 -14.02 73.43 38.66
N VAL A 92 -14.84 74.17 39.43
CA VAL A 92 -14.47 75.33 40.28
C VAL A 92 -14.06 76.65 39.61
N SER A 93 -14.85 77.70 39.89
CA SER A 93 -14.31 78.98 40.36
C SER A 93 -15.41 79.85 40.99
N SER A 94 -15.50 79.79 42.32
CA SER A 94 -16.12 80.82 43.16
C SER A 94 -15.20 82.05 43.23
N LYS A 95 -15.67 83.19 42.73
CA LYS A 95 -15.07 84.50 43.04
C LYS A 95 -16.17 85.55 43.23
N SER A 96 -16.36 85.88 44.50
CA SER A 96 -16.97 87.10 44.99
C SER A 96 -16.19 88.32 44.48
N GLY A 97 -16.86 89.20 43.74
CA GLY A 97 -16.38 90.52 43.35
C GLY A 97 -17.29 91.58 43.96
N ARG A 98 -16.70 92.41 44.82
CA ARG A 98 -17.30 93.54 45.53
C ARG A 98 -16.85 94.82 44.80
N SER A 99 -17.77 95.69 44.40
CA SER A 99 -17.51 97.09 44.03
C SER A 99 -18.83 97.87 44.13
N THR A 100 -19.02 98.74 45.11
CA THR A 100 -18.66 100.17 45.10
C THR A 100 -19.22 100.93 43.90
N HIS A 101 -20.45 101.45 44.05
CA HIS A 101 -20.80 102.79 43.57
C HIS A 101 -21.70 103.44 44.61
N SER A 102 -21.16 104.52 45.17
CA SER A 102 -21.81 105.51 46.01
C SER A 102 -21.89 106.77 45.18
N ASP A 103 -23.11 107.25 44.88
CA ASP A 103 -23.35 108.62 44.40
C ASP A 103 -24.70 109.05 45.00
N LEU A 104 -24.65 109.86 46.05
CA LEU A 104 -24.89 111.30 46.01
C LEU A 104 -26.39 111.67 46.07
N TRP A 105 -26.92 111.76 47.29
CA TRP A 105 -27.93 112.76 47.65
C TRP A 105 -27.62 113.29 49.05
N THR A 106 -26.88 114.37 49.11
CA THR A 106 -26.74 115.24 50.28
C THR A 106 -27.89 116.23 50.30
N LEU A 107 -28.75 116.18 51.33
CA LEU A 107 -29.55 117.31 51.78
C LEU A 107 -29.18 117.65 53.23
N PRO A 108 -29.03 118.93 53.58
CA PRO A 108 -28.48 119.36 54.86
C PRO A 108 -29.60 119.47 55.91
N VAL A 109 -29.64 118.56 56.88
CA VAL A 109 -30.35 118.78 58.15
C VAL A 109 -29.45 118.43 59.33
N HIS A 110 -28.28 119.08 59.37
CA HIS A 110 -27.53 119.26 60.60
C HIS A 110 -28.30 120.24 61.51
N ARG A 111 -29.32 119.77 62.24
CA ARG A 111 -29.72 120.42 63.52
C ARG A 111 -30.68 119.65 64.45
N VAL A 112 -31.08 118.41 64.18
CA VAL A 112 -31.97 117.65 65.10
C VAL A 112 -31.35 116.34 65.63
N GLU A 113 -30.32 115.81 64.99
CA GLU A 113 -29.71 114.52 65.39
C GLU A 113 -28.64 114.62 66.49
N LEU A 114 -28.37 115.81 67.03
CA LEU A 114 -27.50 115.98 68.20
C LEU A 114 -28.22 115.79 69.55
N ARG A 115 -29.55 115.56 69.55
CA ARG A 115 -30.29 115.09 70.74
C ARG A 115 -30.66 113.60 70.71
N ALA A 116 -30.51 112.91 69.58
CA ALA A 116 -30.67 111.45 69.48
C ALA A 116 -29.43 110.67 69.95
N LYS A 117 -28.34 111.36 70.32
CA LYS A 117 -27.14 110.78 70.95
C LYS A 117 -27.27 110.61 72.48
N GLN A 118 -28.44 110.87 73.06
CA GLN A 118 -28.75 110.54 74.46
C GLN A 118 -29.54 109.22 74.62
N SER A 119 -29.84 108.50 73.54
CA SER A 119 -30.50 107.18 73.58
C SER A 119 -29.51 105.99 73.54
N THR A 120 -28.20 106.24 73.49
CA THR A 120 -27.17 105.20 73.49
C THR A 120 -26.83 104.67 74.90
N ASN A 121 -27.44 105.22 75.95
CA ASN A 121 -27.34 104.76 77.34
C ASN A 121 -28.68 104.20 77.87
N ASN A 122 -29.55 103.69 76.98
CA ASN A 122 -30.73 102.95 77.41
C ASN A 122 -30.35 101.51 77.75
N GLU A 123 -30.74 101.04 78.95
CA GLU A 123 -30.47 99.69 79.44
C GLU A 123 -30.93 98.60 78.46
N TYR A 124 -32.07 98.81 77.80
CA TYR A 124 -32.58 97.93 76.75
C TYR A 124 -31.68 97.84 75.52
N GLY A 125 -30.97 98.92 75.15
CA GLY A 125 -30.01 98.92 74.05
C GLY A 125 -28.75 98.13 74.39
N VAL A 126 -28.29 98.21 75.64
CA VAL A 126 -27.16 97.41 76.15
C VAL A 126 -27.54 95.92 76.18
N ILE A 127 -28.76 95.59 76.63
CA ILE A 127 -29.28 94.22 76.63
C ILE A 127 -29.39 93.65 75.20
N ALA A 128 -29.86 94.44 74.24
CA ALA A 128 -29.93 94.02 72.83
C ALA A 128 -28.54 93.74 72.24
N VAL A 129 -27.55 94.61 72.50
CA VAL A 129 -26.16 94.40 72.07
C VAL A 129 -25.55 93.16 72.74
N GLN A 130 -25.84 92.92 74.02
CA GLN A 130 -25.41 91.70 74.72
C GLN A 130 -26.08 90.44 74.17
N ALA A 131 -27.38 90.49 73.83
CA ALA A 131 -28.10 89.38 73.20
C ALA A 131 -27.55 89.08 71.80
N ASP A 132 -27.25 90.09 71.00
CA ASP A 132 -26.61 89.94 69.68
C ASP A 132 -25.18 89.39 69.81
N ALA A 133 -24.41 89.83 70.81
CA ALA A 133 -23.10 89.27 71.11
C ALA A 133 -23.19 87.80 71.52
N ALA A 134 -24.15 87.42 72.37
CA ALA A 134 -24.41 86.04 72.77
C ALA A 134 -24.86 85.18 71.57
N ALA A 135 -25.77 85.67 70.73
CA ALA A 135 -26.21 84.98 69.51
C ALA A 135 -25.06 84.83 68.49
N SER A 136 -24.17 85.81 68.38
CA SER A 136 -22.96 85.74 67.56
C SER A 136 -21.98 84.68 68.08
N GLN A 137 -21.73 84.66 69.40
CA GLN A 137 -20.92 83.63 70.05
C GLN A 137 -21.52 82.23 69.85
N GLU A 138 -22.85 82.09 69.99
CA GLU A 138 -23.53 80.81 69.74
C GLU A 138 -23.41 80.36 68.28
N ARG A 139 -23.54 81.28 67.31
CA ARG A 139 -23.31 80.97 65.89
C ARG A 139 -21.88 80.52 65.62
N VAL A 140 -20.89 81.14 66.25
CA VAL A 140 -19.48 80.72 66.15
C VAL A 140 -19.28 79.33 66.77
N ALA A 141 -19.86 79.07 67.94
CA ALA A 141 -19.80 77.77 68.59
C ALA A 141 -20.47 76.66 67.76
N ARG A 142 -21.64 76.92 67.16
CA ARG A 142 -22.31 75.99 66.23
C ARG A 142 -21.45 75.71 65.00
N LYS A 143 -20.85 76.74 64.39
CA LYS A 143 -19.91 76.56 63.26
C LYS A 143 -18.68 75.75 63.65
N ALA A 144 -18.15 75.94 64.87
CA ALA A 144 -17.03 75.16 65.37
C ALA A 144 -17.41 73.68 65.57
N LYS A 145 -18.59 73.39 66.13
CA LYS A 145 -19.11 72.02 66.27
C LYS A 145 -19.26 71.32 64.92
N VAL A 146 -19.88 71.98 63.92
CA VAL A 146 -20.03 71.43 62.57
C VAL A 146 -18.67 71.14 61.91
N LYS A 147 -17.67 72.00 62.12
CA LYS A 147 -16.31 71.73 61.62
C LYS A 147 -15.67 70.50 62.27
N LEU A 148 -15.87 70.30 63.57
CA LEU A 148 -15.38 69.11 64.27
C LEU A 148 -16.08 67.84 63.78
N GLU A 149 -17.40 67.89 63.57
CA GLU A 149 -18.18 66.79 63.00
C GLU A 149 -17.71 66.45 61.57
N GLN A 150 -17.51 67.46 60.72
CA GLN A 150 -16.97 67.27 59.37
C GLN A 150 -15.56 66.67 59.39
N GLN A 151 -14.70 67.07 60.32
CA GLN A 151 -13.37 66.47 60.49
C GLN A 151 -13.45 65.01 60.96
N ALA A 152 -14.35 64.68 61.87
CA ALA A 152 -14.57 63.31 62.34
C ALA A 152 -15.06 62.40 61.19
N ILE A 153 -16.05 62.86 60.41
CA ILE A 153 -16.55 62.13 59.24
C ILE A 153 -15.45 61.95 58.20
N LYS A 154 -14.63 62.98 57.95
CA LYS A 154 -13.50 62.88 57.01
C LYS A 154 -12.48 61.84 57.46
N LYS A 155 -12.13 61.80 58.76
CA LYS A 155 -11.23 60.78 59.32
C LYS A 155 -11.81 59.37 59.16
N GLN A 156 -13.07 59.15 59.48
CA GLN A 156 -13.73 57.85 59.30
C GLN A 156 -13.73 57.41 57.82
N LEU A 157 -13.94 58.33 56.88
CA LEU A 157 -13.90 58.01 55.45
C LEU A 157 -12.48 57.69 54.97
N GLU A 158 -11.46 58.39 55.47
CA GLU A 158 -10.05 58.10 55.21
C GLU A 158 -9.66 56.71 55.75
N GLU A 159 -10.11 56.35 56.95
CA GLU A 159 -9.91 55.01 57.54
C GLU A 159 -10.57 53.91 56.70
N GLN A 160 -11.83 54.08 56.28
CA GLN A 160 -12.50 53.11 55.41
C GLN A 160 -11.80 52.95 54.06
N MET A 161 -11.29 54.05 53.49
CA MET A 161 -10.53 54.02 52.25
C MET A 161 -9.17 53.34 52.42
N ALA A 162 -8.51 53.51 53.57
CA ALA A 162 -7.27 52.80 53.90
C ALA A 162 -7.51 51.29 54.00
N VAL A 163 -8.54 50.86 54.74
CA VAL A 163 -8.92 49.43 54.86
C VAL A 163 -9.23 48.83 53.49
N LYS A 164 -10.00 49.53 52.63
CA LYS A 164 -10.28 49.06 51.25
C LYS A 164 -9.01 48.95 50.40
N ARG A 165 -8.05 49.87 50.57
CA ARG A 165 -6.76 49.79 49.86
C ARG A 165 -5.93 48.60 50.32
N GLU A 166 -5.94 48.28 51.61
CA GLU A 166 -5.24 47.12 52.16
C GLU A 166 -5.85 45.80 51.67
N ILE A 167 -7.19 45.68 51.67
CA ILE A 167 -7.87 44.50 51.14
C ILE A 167 -7.52 44.29 49.67
N ARG A 168 -7.59 45.34 48.84
CA ARG A 168 -7.21 45.24 47.42
C ARG A 168 -5.76 44.83 47.21
N LYS A 169 -4.83 45.29 48.07
CA LYS A 169 -3.42 44.87 48.01
C LYS A 169 -3.26 43.38 48.32
N ARG A 170 -4.01 42.85 49.31
CA ARG A 170 -3.99 41.42 49.66
C ARG A 170 -4.58 40.56 48.54
N GLU A 171 -5.75 40.93 48.02
CA GLU A 171 -6.38 40.22 46.88
C GLU A 171 -5.49 40.19 45.64
N LEU A 172 -4.79 41.29 45.36
CA LEU A 172 -3.85 41.37 44.25
C LEU A 172 -2.65 40.43 44.46
N ALA A 173 -2.09 40.40 45.68
CA ALA A 173 -1.00 39.49 46.02
C ALA A 173 -1.42 38.01 45.96
N GLU A 174 -2.63 37.67 46.39
CA GLU A 174 -3.19 36.31 46.26
C GLU A 174 -3.35 35.91 44.79
N LYS A 175 -3.89 36.78 43.94
CA LYS A 175 -3.99 36.52 42.50
C LYS A 175 -2.63 36.34 41.82
N TYR A 176 -1.61 37.07 42.25
CA TYR A 176 -0.25 36.85 41.75
C TYR A 176 0.29 35.48 42.15
N ARG A 177 0.10 35.06 43.41
CA ARG A 177 0.49 33.72 43.88
C ARG A 177 -0.25 32.60 43.13
N GLU A 178 -1.56 32.72 42.97
CA GLU A 178 -2.36 31.77 42.19
C GLU A 178 -1.87 31.70 40.72
N GLY A 179 -1.52 32.85 40.14
CA GLY A 179 -0.92 32.92 38.81
C GLY A 179 0.42 32.17 38.73
N GLU A 180 1.31 32.37 39.71
CA GLU A 180 2.59 31.66 39.80
C GLU A 180 2.40 30.14 39.93
N GLU A 181 1.48 29.69 40.79
CA GLU A 181 1.17 28.26 40.95
C GLU A 181 0.64 27.63 39.65
N ILE A 182 -0.24 28.33 38.93
CA ILE A 182 -0.74 27.86 37.64
C ILE A 182 0.41 27.75 36.63
N THR A 183 1.30 28.75 36.57
CA THR A 183 2.45 28.68 35.66
C THR A 183 3.40 27.54 35.99
N ALA A 184 3.65 27.26 37.28
CA ALA A 184 4.46 26.13 37.70
C ALA A 184 3.85 24.79 37.27
N ARG A 185 2.54 24.61 37.46
CA ARG A 185 1.83 23.40 37.01
C ARG A 185 1.89 23.22 35.49
N VAL A 186 1.76 24.31 34.71
CA VAL A 186 1.88 24.24 33.25
C VAL A 186 3.27 23.76 32.81
N VAL A 187 4.33 24.25 33.48
CA VAL A 187 5.71 23.80 33.20
C VAL A 187 5.88 22.31 33.56
N GLU A 188 5.34 21.86 34.69
CA GLU A 188 5.37 20.44 35.06
C GLU A 188 4.66 19.56 34.03
N TYR A 189 3.47 19.96 33.57
CA TYR A 189 2.75 19.25 32.51
C TYR A 189 3.53 19.20 31.19
N GLN A 190 4.19 20.29 30.80
CA GLN A 190 5.02 20.31 29.60
C GLN A 190 6.19 19.31 29.72
N ILE A 191 6.87 19.28 30.87
CA ILE A 191 7.96 18.34 31.14
C ILE A 191 7.44 16.89 31.09
N GLU A 192 6.25 16.61 31.64
CA GLU A 192 5.64 15.29 31.56
C GLU A 192 5.29 14.87 30.12
N GLU A 193 4.76 15.77 29.30
CA GLU A 193 4.47 15.49 27.90
C GLU A 193 5.75 15.23 27.10
N GLU A 194 6.80 16.00 27.32
CA GLU A 194 8.10 15.78 26.69
C GLU A 194 8.70 14.42 27.09
N LYS A 195 8.61 14.03 28.36
CA LYS A 195 9.03 12.70 28.84
C LYS A 195 8.23 11.59 28.16
N LYS A 196 6.90 11.71 28.09
CA LYS A 196 6.03 10.73 27.40
C LYS A 196 6.38 10.63 25.91
N ALA A 197 6.61 11.76 25.24
CA ALA A 197 7.02 11.79 23.84
C ALA A 197 8.38 11.11 23.64
N ALA A 198 9.35 11.38 24.52
CA ALA A 198 10.67 10.75 24.49
C ALA A 198 10.60 9.23 24.70
N GLU A 199 9.79 8.75 25.64
CA GLU A 199 9.56 7.30 25.86
C GLU A 199 8.94 6.62 24.64
N VAL A 200 7.92 7.24 24.02
CA VAL A 200 7.29 6.73 22.80
C VAL A 200 8.30 6.67 21.66
N TYR A 201 9.12 7.71 21.50
CA TYR A 201 10.17 7.75 20.51
C TYR A 201 11.23 6.65 20.73
N GLN A 202 11.66 6.43 21.98
CA GLN A 202 12.59 5.35 22.32
C GLN A 202 11.99 3.96 22.04
N LYS A 203 10.70 3.73 22.37
CA LYS A 203 9.99 2.50 22.03
C LYS A 203 9.94 2.28 20.51
N ALA A 204 9.68 3.32 19.74
CA ALA A 204 9.69 3.26 18.27
C ALA A 204 11.09 2.92 17.72
N ILE A 205 12.16 3.49 18.27
CA ILE A 205 13.54 3.14 17.90
C ILE A 205 13.84 1.68 18.20
N LYS A 206 13.50 1.19 19.40
CA LYS A 206 13.72 -0.22 19.78
C LYS A 206 12.99 -1.17 18.82
N ALA A 207 11.71 -0.90 18.54
CA ALA A 207 10.94 -1.68 17.57
C ALA A 207 11.55 -1.64 16.15
N LYS A 208 12.10 -0.50 15.73
CA LYS A 208 12.80 -0.39 14.43
C LYS A 208 14.08 -1.24 14.41
N LYS A 209 14.86 -1.24 15.50
CA LYS A 209 16.08 -2.08 15.63
C LYS A 209 15.73 -3.57 15.62
N GLU A 210 14.69 -3.99 16.34
CA GLU A 210 14.21 -5.38 16.36
C GLU A 210 13.75 -5.85 14.98
N ARG A 211 12.97 -5.02 14.25
CA ARG A 211 12.58 -5.33 12.86
C ARG A 211 13.80 -5.47 11.95
N ALA A 212 14.79 -4.59 12.08
CA ALA A 212 16.02 -4.71 11.30
C ALA A 212 16.77 -6.02 11.62
N ALA A 213 16.85 -6.41 12.89
CA ALA A 213 17.45 -7.69 13.29
C ALA A 213 16.69 -8.89 12.72
N GLN A 214 15.34 -8.88 12.75
CA GLN A 214 14.51 -9.93 12.14
C GLN A 214 14.74 -10.05 10.62
N VAL A 215 14.91 -8.93 9.91
CA VAL A 215 15.22 -8.95 8.47
C VAL A 215 16.58 -9.57 8.21
N VAL A 216 17.60 -9.23 8.99
CA VAL A 216 18.95 -9.81 8.87
C VAL A 216 18.92 -11.31 9.15
N GLU A 217 18.20 -11.73 10.19
CA GLU A 217 18.06 -13.14 10.56
C GLU A 217 17.33 -13.95 9.48
N LYS A 218 16.24 -13.39 8.93
CA LYS A 218 15.53 -13.97 7.77
C LYS A 218 16.44 -14.12 6.54
N GLN A 219 17.24 -13.10 6.23
CA GLN A 219 18.20 -13.17 5.13
C GLN A 219 19.28 -14.24 5.38
N LYS A 220 19.74 -14.39 6.62
CA LYS A 220 20.70 -15.43 7.00
C LYS A 220 20.11 -16.82 6.77
N ARG A 221 18.88 -17.08 7.24
CA ARG A 221 18.17 -18.35 6.99
C ARG A 221 18.02 -18.64 5.50
N GLN A 222 17.61 -17.65 4.71
CA GLN A 222 17.51 -17.81 3.25
C GLN A 222 18.85 -18.16 2.58
N ARG A 223 19.97 -17.61 3.07
CA ARG A 223 21.30 -17.96 2.56
C ARG A 223 21.69 -19.40 2.94
N GLU A 224 21.38 -19.81 4.16
CA GLU A 224 21.61 -21.18 4.64
C GLU A 224 20.77 -22.20 3.85
N ASP A 225 19.50 -21.90 3.59
CA ASP A 225 18.61 -22.77 2.79
C ASP A 225 19.09 -22.86 1.35
N LYS A 226 19.50 -21.74 0.73
CA LYS A 226 20.14 -21.76 -0.59
C LYS A 226 21.44 -22.58 -0.61
N ALA A 227 22.25 -22.49 0.44
CA ALA A 227 23.48 -23.28 0.54
C ALA A 227 23.18 -24.78 0.68
N LYS A 228 22.11 -25.17 1.38
CA LYS A 228 21.64 -26.56 1.44
C LYS A 228 21.14 -27.05 0.09
N GLN A 229 20.30 -26.27 -0.60
CA GLN A 229 19.83 -26.58 -1.96
C GLN A 229 21.00 -26.78 -2.92
N LEU A 230 22.00 -25.89 -2.92
CA LEU A 230 23.18 -26.05 -3.77
C LEU A 230 23.98 -27.32 -3.47
N LYS A 231 24.04 -27.76 -2.20
CA LYS A 231 24.69 -29.04 -1.84
C LYS A 231 23.87 -30.23 -2.34
N GLU A 232 22.56 -30.18 -2.23
CA GLU A 232 21.64 -31.21 -2.74
C GLU A 232 21.71 -31.30 -4.27
N ASP A 233 21.70 -30.16 -4.96
CA ASP A 233 21.84 -30.08 -6.42
C ASP A 233 23.20 -30.63 -6.89
N GLN A 234 24.30 -30.29 -6.20
CA GLN A 234 25.61 -30.86 -6.50
C GLN A 234 25.65 -32.38 -6.28
N ALA A 235 25.02 -32.86 -5.20
CA ALA A 235 24.93 -34.30 -4.95
C ALA A 235 24.09 -35.01 -6.02
N PHE A 236 22.99 -34.40 -6.46
CA PHE A 236 22.16 -34.90 -7.55
C PHE A 236 22.92 -34.96 -8.87
N LEU A 237 23.62 -33.89 -9.25
CA LEU A 237 24.45 -33.85 -10.47
C LEU A 237 25.54 -34.92 -10.44
N ARG A 238 26.19 -35.15 -9.29
CA ARG A 238 27.17 -36.24 -9.14
C ARG A 238 26.55 -37.61 -9.36
N ARG A 239 25.34 -37.87 -8.85
CA ARG A 239 24.64 -39.15 -9.11
C ARG A 239 24.33 -39.32 -10.59
N VAL A 240 23.80 -38.28 -11.25
CA VAL A 240 23.49 -38.31 -12.69
C VAL A 240 24.76 -38.53 -13.54
N MET A 241 25.89 -37.94 -13.14
CA MET A 241 27.17 -38.19 -13.81
C MET A 241 27.60 -39.65 -13.68
N LEU A 242 27.55 -40.21 -12.46
CA LEU A 242 27.91 -41.61 -12.21
C LEU A 242 26.99 -42.58 -12.97
N GLU A 243 25.67 -42.34 -12.96
CA GLU A 243 24.71 -43.14 -13.73
C GLU A 243 25.01 -43.09 -15.24
N ASN A 244 25.37 -41.91 -15.78
CA ASN A 244 25.75 -41.78 -17.19
C ASN A 244 27.07 -42.48 -17.51
N GLU A 245 28.05 -42.46 -16.60
CA GLU A 245 29.30 -43.21 -16.73
C GLU A 245 29.04 -44.71 -16.73
N GLU A 246 28.21 -45.22 -15.81
CA GLU A 246 27.79 -46.62 -15.80
C GLU A 246 27.07 -47.03 -17.09
N ILE A 247 26.20 -46.19 -17.63
CA ILE A 247 25.51 -46.45 -18.91
C ILE A 247 26.52 -46.50 -20.06
N LYS A 248 27.51 -45.59 -20.09
CA LYS A 248 28.57 -45.61 -21.10
C LYS A 248 29.41 -46.87 -21.00
N GLU A 249 29.80 -47.29 -19.79
CA GLU A 249 30.52 -48.53 -19.58
C GLU A 249 29.71 -49.75 -20.02
N LYS A 250 28.42 -49.84 -19.65
CA LYS A 250 27.53 -50.93 -20.08
C LYS A 250 27.41 -50.99 -21.60
N LYS A 251 27.26 -49.85 -22.27
CA LYS A 251 27.25 -49.77 -23.74
C LYS A 251 28.58 -50.21 -24.36
N ALA A 252 29.71 -49.77 -23.79
CA ALA A 252 31.04 -50.17 -24.27
C ALA A 252 31.27 -51.68 -24.12
N ARG A 253 30.89 -52.27 -22.98
CA ARG A 253 30.95 -53.72 -22.75
C ARG A 253 30.08 -54.49 -23.75
N ALA A 254 28.84 -54.05 -23.97
CA ALA A 254 27.94 -54.65 -24.96
C ALA A 254 28.50 -54.57 -26.40
N GLN A 255 29.13 -53.46 -26.78
CA GLN A 255 29.81 -53.35 -28.08
C GLN A 255 31.00 -54.32 -28.21
N VAL A 256 31.79 -54.49 -27.15
CA VAL A 256 32.91 -55.44 -27.14
C VAL A 256 32.39 -56.88 -27.26
N GLU A 257 31.32 -57.23 -26.56
CA GLU A 257 30.68 -58.55 -26.68
C GLU A 257 30.13 -58.79 -28.09
N MET A 258 29.45 -57.80 -28.68
CA MET A 258 28.98 -57.88 -30.07
C MET A 258 30.15 -58.11 -31.04
N ARG A 259 31.26 -57.38 -30.90
CA ARG A 259 32.46 -57.59 -31.73
C ARG A 259 33.03 -59.00 -31.57
N LYS A 260 33.07 -59.53 -30.35
CA LYS A 260 33.51 -60.92 -30.08
C LYS A 260 32.57 -61.94 -30.74
N GLN A 261 31.25 -61.73 -30.67
CA GLN A 261 30.28 -62.60 -31.33
C GLN A 261 30.44 -62.57 -32.86
N MET A 262 30.56 -61.37 -33.44
CA MET A 262 30.79 -61.22 -34.88
C MET A 262 32.10 -61.90 -35.33
N ALA A 263 33.18 -61.78 -34.55
CA ALA A 263 34.43 -62.47 -34.84
C ALA A 263 34.29 -64.01 -34.78
N ARG A 264 33.47 -64.55 -33.86
CA ARG A 264 33.16 -65.99 -33.81
C ARG A 264 32.38 -66.43 -35.06
N VAL A 265 31.34 -65.69 -35.43
CA VAL A 265 30.55 -65.98 -36.64
C VAL A 265 31.41 -65.91 -37.91
N GLN A 266 32.32 -64.94 -38.00
CA GLN A 266 33.27 -64.86 -39.12
C GLN A 266 34.19 -66.08 -39.17
N LYS A 267 34.74 -66.53 -38.03
CA LYS A 267 35.57 -67.74 -37.97
C LYS A 267 34.77 -68.99 -38.37
N GLU A 268 33.54 -69.12 -37.90
CA GLU A 268 32.65 -70.23 -38.29
C GLU A 268 32.32 -70.20 -39.79
N ASN A 269 32.09 -69.02 -40.36
CA ASN A 269 31.85 -68.87 -41.79
C ASN A 269 33.09 -69.23 -42.63
N ILE A 270 34.28 -68.81 -42.20
CA ILE A 270 35.55 -69.20 -42.86
C ILE A 270 35.75 -70.71 -42.76
N ALA A 271 35.47 -71.33 -41.61
CA ALA A 271 35.57 -72.77 -41.45
C ALA A 271 34.57 -73.52 -42.35
N LYS A 272 33.33 -73.04 -42.45
CA LYS A 272 32.32 -73.58 -43.38
C LYS A 272 32.71 -73.42 -44.84
N LEU A 273 33.32 -72.28 -45.21
CA LEU A 273 33.85 -72.07 -46.57
C LEU A 273 34.98 -73.05 -46.88
N LYS A 274 35.94 -73.23 -45.96
CA LYS A 274 37.02 -74.22 -46.11
C LYS A 274 36.48 -75.64 -46.23
N GLN A 275 35.47 -76.01 -45.45
CA GLN A 275 34.82 -77.32 -45.58
C GLN A 275 34.14 -77.49 -46.94
N LYS A 276 33.46 -76.46 -47.44
CA LYS A 276 32.86 -76.48 -48.79
C LYS A 276 33.90 -76.56 -49.89
N GLU A 277 35.04 -75.88 -49.76
CA GLU A 277 36.15 -75.98 -50.71
C GLU A 277 36.77 -77.38 -50.70
N LEU A 278 36.97 -77.98 -49.51
CA LEU A 278 37.42 -79.37 -49.40
C LEU A 278 36.42 -80.34 -50.04
N GLN A 279 35.12 -80.17 -49.79
CA GLN A 279 34.08 -80.97 -50.42
C GLN A 279 34.08 -80.80 -51.94
N ARG A 280 34.22 -79.57 -52.45
CA ARG A 280 34.36 -79.32 -53.89
C ARG A 280 35.60 -79.97 -54.48
N LEU A 281 36.74 -79.94 -53.79
CA LEU A 281 37.96 -80.62 -54.24
C LEU A 281 37.79 -82.14 -54.23
N GLU A 282 37.12 -82.70 -53.23
CA GLU A 282 36.77 -84.13 -53.19
C GLU A 282 35.81 -84.51 -54.31
N GLU A 283 34.78 -83.70 -54.57
CA GLU A 283 33.84 -83.86 -55.68
C GLU A 283 34.57 -83.77 -57.03
N GLN A 284 35.43 -82.77 -57.22
CA GLN A 284 36.27 -82.65 -58.42
C GLN A 284 37.21 -83.83 -58.59
N GLN A 285 37.82 -84.36 -57.51
CA GLN A 285 38.63 -85.57 -57.60
C GLN A 285 37.80 -86.80 -57.97
N ARG A 286 36.57 -86.91 -57.45
CA ARG A 286 35.63 -87.97 -57.84
C ARG A 286 35.18 -87.81 -59.28
N GLU A 287 34.91 -86.59 -59.74
CA GLU A 287 34.55 -86.28 -61.12
C GLU A 287 35.71 -86.52 -62.07
N VAL A 288 36.95 -86.17 -61.71
CA VAL A 288 38.15 -86.47 -62.51
C VAL A 288 38.36 -87.97 -62.59
N LYS A 289 38.19 -88.71 -61.48
CA LYS A 289 38.24 -90.18 -61.52
C LYS A 289 37.12 -90.76 -62.38
N LEU A 290 35.90 -90.24 -62.24
CA LEU A 290 34.76 -90.64 -63.06
C LEU A 290 35.00 -90.32 -64.53
N MET A 291 35.59 -89.16 -64.84
CA MET A 291 35.96 -88.75 -66.20
C MET A 291 37.07 -89.62 -66.75
N GLN A 292 38.09 -89.96 -65.96
CA GLN A 292 39.16 -90.87 -66.38
C GLN A 292 38.64 -92.30 -66.59
N ASP A 293 37.76 -92.77 -65.72
CA ASP A 293 37.07 -94.06 -65.90
C ASP A 293 36.15 -93.99 -67.12
N TYR A 294 35.46 -92.86 -67.32
CA TYR A 294 34.62 -92.63 -68.49
C TYR A 294 35.46 -92.52 -69.76
N GLU A 295 36.62 -91.87 -69.74
CA GLU A 295 37.61 -91.79 -70.83
C GLU A 295 38.17 -93.16 -71.15
N ARG A 296 38.52 -93.97 -70.14
CA ARG A 296 38.88 -95.39 -70.34
C ARG A 296 37.73 -96.16 -70.97
N THR A 297 36.50 -95.99 -70.50
CA THR A 297 35.34 -96.62 -71.13
C THR A 297 35.02 -96.04 -72.51
N ILE A 298 35.35 -94.78 -72.78
CA ILE A 298 35.23 -94.11 -74.08
C ILE A 298 36.32 -94.63 -75.00
N GLU A 299 37.55 -94.86 -74.54
CA GLU A 299 38.66 -95.41 -75.31
C GLU A 299 38.40 -96.88 -75.62
N GLU A 300 37.90 -97.66 -74.65
CA GLU A 300 37.38 -99.01 -74.89
C GLU A 300 36.19 -98.99 -75.84
N ARG A 301 35.27 -98.03 -75.67
CA ARG A 301 34.18 -97.78 -76.63
C ARG A 301 34.67 -97.19 -77.93
N ALA A 302 35.82 -96.56 -78.02
CA ALA A 302 36.34 -95.92 -79.21
C ALA A 302 37.13 -96.94 -80.00
N GLN A 303 37.79 -97.89 -79.35
CA GLN A 303 38.32 -99.09 -79.98
C GLN A 303 37.16 -99.98 -80.48
N ARG A 304 36.11 -100.18 -79.67
CA ARG A 304 34.89 -100.89 -80.11
C ARG A 304 34.13 -100.10 -81.17
N ARG A 305 34.03 -98.78 -81.04
CA ARG A 305 33.40 -97.88 -82.03
C ARG A 305 34.28 -97.68 -83.22
N GLU A 306 35.59 -97.84 -83.21
CA GLU A 306 36.41 -97.75 -84.43
C GLU A 306 36.25 -99.04 -85.23
N ALA A 307 36.10 -100.17 -84.53
CA ALA A 307 35.64 -101.42 -85.12
C ALA A 307 34.19 -101.32 -85.63
N GLU A 308 33.27 -100.74 -84.85
CA GLU A 308 31.87 -100.54 -85.26
C GLU A 308 31.70 -99.39 -86.26
N ILE A 309 32.52 -98.34 -86.26
CA ILE A 309 32.52 -97.20 -87.20
C ILE A 309 33.16 -97.66 -88.49
N LYS A 310 34.12 -98.58 -88.52
CA LYS A 310 34.48 -99.26 -89.77
C LYS A 310 33.27 -100.05 -90.31
N ALA A 311 32.58 -100.81 -89.45
CA ALA A 311 31.35 -101.53 -89.82
C ALA A 311 30.13 -100.62 -90.10
N HIS A 312 30.11 -99.41 -89.55
CA HIS A 312 29.01 -98.45 -89.61
C HIS A 312 29.31 -97.33 -90.60
N GLN A 313 30.55 -97.11 -91.02
CA GLN A 313 30.93 -96.37 -92.24
C GLN A 313 30.59 -97.21 -93.46
N GLU A 314 30.73 -98.54 -93.41
CA GLU A 314 30.11 -99.42 -94.40
C GLU A 314 28.57 -99.28 -94.41
N LYS A 315 27.92 -99.22 -93.23
CA LYS A 315 26.45 -99.00 -93.15
C LYS A 315 26.00 -97.56 -93.40
N ILE A 316 26.82 -96.53 -93.14
CA ILE A 316 26.52 -95.11 -93.38
C ILE A 316 26.80 -94.77 -94.84
N LEU A 317 27.82 -95.34 -95.49
CA LEU A 317 27.90 -95.31 -96.95
C LEU A 317 26.66 -95.95 -97.60
N ALA A 318 26.03 -96.93 -96.93
CA ALA A 318 24.74 -97.48 -97.35
C ALA A 318 23.52 -96.61 -96.98
N LYS A 319 23.53 -95.90 -95.84
CA LYS A 319 22.39 -95.06 -95.36
C LYS A 319 22.44 -93.60 -95.84
N PHE A 320 23.60 -93.05 -96.18
CA PHE A 320 23.73 -91.74 -96.84
C PHE A 320 23.34 -91.82 -98.33
N ARG A 321 23.34 -93.02 -98.93
CA ARG A 321 22.59 -93.31 -100.18
C ARG A 321 21.07 -93.27 -99.99
N ALA A 322 20.57 -93.24 -98.76
CA ALA A 322 19.16 -93.27 -98.41
C ALA A 322 18.70 -92.06 -97.56
N GLY A 323 19.32 -90.88 -97.78
CA GLY A 323 18.86 -89.52 -97.40
C GLY A 323 18.06 -89.33 -96.10
N GLY A 324 18.66 -88.68 -95.09
CA GLY A 324 17.93 -88.30 -93.86
C GLY A 324 18.62 -87.19 -93.05
N GLY A 325 18.50 -85.95 -93.49
CA GLY A 325 19.06 -84.75 -92.84
C GLY A 325 18.08 -83.89 -92.04
N GLU A 326 16.79 -84.23 -92.01
CA GLU A 326 15.75 -83.28 -91.57
C GLU A 326 15.26 -83.43 -90.11
N SER A 327 15.58 -84.53 -89.40
CA SER A 327 15.03 -84.74 -88.04
C SER A 327 15.78 -84.02 -86.90
N LEU A 328 16.99 -83.51 -87.15
CA LEU A 328 17.82 -82.88 -86.12
C LEU A 328 17.43 -81.42 -85.84
N GLN A 329 16.89 -80.74 -86.85
CA GLN A 329 16.53 -79.33 -86.78
C GLN A 329 15.20 -79.08 -86.03
N GLN A 330 14.35 -80.11 -85.94
CA GLN A 330 13.09 -80.03 -85.18
C GLN A 330 13.31 -80.18 -83.65
N GLY A 331 14.35 -80.89 -83.21
CA GLY A 331 14.63 -81.09 -81.78
C GLY A 331 15.17 -79.85 -81.04
N LEU A 332 15.89 -78.96 -81.73
CA LEU A 332 16.45 -77.74 -81.15
C LEU A 332 15.37 -76.68 -80.89
N LYS A 333 14.42 -76.52 -81.83
CA LYS A 333 13.30 -75.58 -81.71
C LYS A 333 12.33 -75.93 -80.56
N ALA A 334 12.28 -77.19 -80.13
CA ALA A 334 11.44 -77.60 -79.01
C ALA A 334 12.02 -77.16 -77.65
N LYS A 335 13.36 -77.14 -77.50
CA LYS A 335 14.02 -76.77 -76.25
C LYS A 335 13.99 -75.26 -75.99
N GLU A 336 14.15 -74.45 -77.04
CA GLU A 336 14.05 -72.98 -76.92
C GLU A 336 12.67 -72.54 -76.41
N ARG A 337 11.60 -73.22 -76.83
CA ARG A 337 10.24 -72.95 -76.35
C ARG A 337 10.04 -73.29 -74.88
N GLU A 338 10.66 -74.36 -74.38
CA GLU A 338 10.55 -74.75 -72.97
C GLU A 338 11.24 -73.75 -72.01
N ASP A 339 12.35 -73.14 -72.44
CA ASP A 339 13.07 -72.16 -71.64
C ASP A 339 12.36 -70.80 -71.61
N GLU A 340 11.73 -70.40 -72.72
CA GLU A 340 10.85 -69.22 -72.78
C GLU A 340 9.64 -69.36 -71.84
N GLU A 341 9.02 -70.53 -71.78
CA GLU A 341 7.91 -70.80 -70.87
C GLU A 341 8.32 -70.74 -69.39
N ARG A 342 9.53 -71.18 -69.04
CA ARG A 342 10.05 -71.09 -67.66
C ARG A 342 10.34 -69.64 -67.25
N ALA A 343 10.92 -68.85 -68.15
CA ALA A 343 11.20 -67.43 -67.91
C ALA A 343 9.90 -66.64 -67.67
N MET A 344 8.86 -66.89 -68.47
CA MET A 344 7.55 -66.26 -68.31
C MET A 344 6.87 -66.64 -66.98
N LYS A 345 6.95 -67.91 -66.56
CA LYS A 345 6.41 -68.36 -65.26
C LYS A 345 7.12 -67.67 -64.09
N PHE A 346 8.44 -67.51 -64.15
CA PHE A 346 9.20 -66.84 -63.09
C PHE A 346 8.83 -65.35 -62.96
N GLN A 347 8.67 -64.64 -64.07
CA GLN A 347 8.25 -63.23 -64.08
C GLN A 347 6.85 -63.05 -63.46
N LEU A 348 5.90 -63.91 -63.83
CA LEU A 348 4.54 -63.93 -63.27
C LEU A 348 4.51 -64.18 -61.76
N GLU A 349 5.36 -65.08 -61.25
CA GLU A 349 5.47 -65.32 -59.81
C GLU A 349 6.12 -64.15 -59.05
N HIS A 350 7.14 -63.53 -59.64
CA HIS A 350 7.80 -62.37 -59.06
C HIS A 350 6.84 -61.18 -58.94
N GLU A 351 6.07 -60.86 -59.98
CA GLU A 351 5.06 -59.80 -59.94
C GLU A 351 3.97 -60.08 -58.89
N ARG A 352 3.53 -61.34 -58.76
CA ARG A 352 2.57 -61.73 -57.72
C ARG A 352 3.13 -61.51 -56.31
N LYS A 353 4.42 -61.79 -56.08
CA LYS A 353 5.09 -61.53 -54.79
C LYS A 353 5.18 -60.03 -54.50
N MET A 354 5.60 -59.22 -55.47
CA MET A 354 5.69 -57.77 -55.32
C MET A 354 4.33 -57.13 -55.00
N ARG A 355 3.27 -57.48 -55.74
CA ARG A 355 1.91 -56.97 -55.45
C ARG A 355 1.40 -57.36 -54.06
N LYS A 356 1.74 -58.57 -53.57
CA LYS A 356 1.40 -58.98 -52.19
C LYS A 356 2.17 -58.16 -51.16
N GLN A 357 3.44 -57.88 -51.39
CA GLN A 357 4.28 -57.10 -50.48
C GLN A 357 3.85 -55.63 -50.44
N GLU A 358 3.49 -55.03 -51.57
CA GLU A 358 2.91 -53.68 -51.64
C GLU A 358 1.60 -53.58 -50.85
N ARG A 359 0.69 -54.56 -50.99
CA ARG A 359 -0.56 -54.60 -50.21
C ARG A 359 -0.31 -54.72 -48.70
N LEU A 360 0.69 -55.50 -48.28
CA LEU A 360 1.07 -55.62 -46.88
C LEU A 360 1.65 -54.30 -46.34
N ASN A 361 2.50 -53.64 -47.12
CA ASN A 361 3.06 -52.34 -46.74
C ASN A 361 1.98 -51.26 -46.64
N ALA A 362 1.04 -51.22 -47.58
CA ALA A 362 -0.10 -50.31 -47.54
C ALA A 362 -0.98 -50.54 -46.30
N ARG A 363 -1.24 -51.81 -45.93
CA ARG A 363 -1.97 -52.15 -44.69
C ARG A 363 -1.22 -51.69 -43.43
N LYS A 364 0.10 -51.92 -43.37
CA LYS A 364 0.93 -51.45 -42.23
C LYS A 364 0.90 -49.93 -42.09
N GLN A 365 1.03 -49.20 -43.19
CA GLN A 365 0.94 -47.73 -43.18
C GLN A 365 -0.45 -47.24 -42.75
N ALA A 366 -1.52 -47.88 -43.21
CA ALA A 366 -2.88 -47.54 -42.78
C ALA A 366 -3.09 -47.78 -41.28
N GLN A 367 -2.51 -48.86 -40.74
CA GLN A 367 -2.56 -49.16 -39.31
C GLN A 367 -1.77 -48.15 -38.48
N GLN A 368 -0.54 -47.81 -38.88
CA GLN A 368 0.27 -46.77 -38.23
C GLN A 368 -0.44 -45.40 -38.23
N LYS A 369 -1.11 -45.03 -39.33
CA LYS A 369 -1.92 -43.79 -39.38
C LYS A 369 -3.09 -43.81 -38.38
N LYS A 370 -3.75 -44.95 -38.21
CA LYS A 370 -4.84 -45.10 -37.23
C LYS A 370 -4.31 -45.01 -35.79
N GLU A 371 -3.21 -45.69 -35.48
CA GLU A 371 -2.56 -45.65 -34.17
C GLU A 371 -2.10 -44.24 -33.82
N LEU A 372 -1.48 -43.52 -34.77
CA LEU A 372 -1.09 -42.13 -34.59
C LEU A 372 -2.31 -41.22 -34.34
N LYS A 373 -3.40 -41.39 -35.11
CA LYS A 373 -4.63 -40.62 -34.90
C LYS A 373 -5.22 -40.89 -33.51
N SER A 374 -5.24 -42.14 -33.06
CA SER A 374 -5.75 -42.52 -31.74
C SER A 374 -4.87 -41.94 -30.61
N TYR A 375 -3.55 -41.98 -30.78
CA TYR A 375 -2.60 -41.37 -29.84
C TYR A 375 -2.80 -39.86 -29.73
N LEU A 376 -2.93 -39.16 -30.87
CA LEU A 376 -3.18 -37.71 -30.89
C LEU A 376 -4.54 -37.36 -30.26
N GLN A 377 -5.58 -38.14 -30.52
CA GLN A 377 -6.89 -37.97 -29.87
C GLN A 377 -6.81 -38.15 -28.35
N SER A 378 -6.05 -39.15 -27.88
CA SER A 378 -5.82 -39.35 -26.45
C SER A 378 -5.06 -38.17 -25.83
N GLN A 379 -4.02 -37.66 -26.48
CA GLN A 379 -3.30 -36.47 -26.02
C GLN A 379 -4.20 -35.24 -25.93
N ILE A 380 -4.99 -34.96 -26.97
CA ILE A 380 -5.95 -33.84 -26.96
C ILE A 380 -6.91 -33.99 -25.80
N HIS A 381 -7.48 -35.18 -25.60
CA HIS A 381 -8.41 -35.43 -24.50
C HIS A 381 -7.75 -35.20 -23.13
N THR A 382 -6.49 -35.64 -22.93
CA THR A 382 -5.77 -35.38 -21.67
C THR A 382 -5.52 -33.88 -21.42
N ILE A 383 -5.22 -33.12 -22.49
CA ILE A 383 -5.04 -31.66 -22.40
C ILE A 383 -6.36 -30.96 -22.08
N GLU A 384 -7.46 -31.37 -22.71
CA GLU A 384 -8.80 -30.84 -22.42
C GLU A 384 -9.21 -31.12 -20.98
N LEU A 385 -8.95 -32.33 -20.47
CA LEU A 385 -9.25 -32.70 -19.09
C LEU A 385 -8.41 -31.88 -18.09
N GLN A 386 -7.14 -31.61 -18.40
CA GLN A 386 -6.29 -30.72 -17.59
C GLN A 386 -6.82 -29.28 -17.60
N ARG A 387 -7.21 -28.75 -18.77
CA ARG A 387 -7.82 -27.42 -18.87
C ARG A 387 -9.10 -27.31 -18.06
N GLN A 388 -9.98 -28.32 -18.11
CA GLN A 388 -11.19 -28.36 -17.30
C GLN A 388 -10.89 -28.31 -15.81
N ARG A 389 -9.90 -29.08 -15.33
CA ARG A 389 -9.46 -29.03 -13.93
C ARG A 389 -8.90 -27.67 -13.53
N GLU A 390 -8.06 -27.07 -14.37
CA GLU A 390 -7.53 -25.72 -14.12
C GLU A 390 -8.64 -24.66 -14.07
N ASP A 391 -9.65 -24.77 -14.94
CA ASP A 391 -10.79 -23.85 -14.97
C ASP A 391 -11.69 -24.04 -13.73
N GLU A 392 -11.88 -25.27 -13.27
CA GLU A 392 -12.57 -25.58 -12.00
C GLU A 392 -11.80 -24.99 -10.80
N ASP A 393 -10.49 -25.23 -10.70
CA ASP A 393 -9.64 -24.68 -9.63
C ASP A 393 -9.67 -23.14 -9.63
N ARG A 394 -9.61 -22.51 -10.80
CA ARG A 394 -9.73 -21.05 -10.94
C ARG A 394 -11.10 -20.54 -10.50
N ALA A 395 -12.17 -21.26 -10.84
CA ALA A 395 -13.52 -20.91 -10.43
C ALA A 395 -13.71 -21.05 -8.91
N GLU A 396 -13.14 -22.09 -8.30
CA GLU A 396 -13.13 -22.27 -6.84
C GLU A 396 -12.34 -21.18 -6.14
N TYR A 397 -11.15 -20.86 -6.65
CA TYR A 397 -10.33 -19.77 -6.12
C TYR A 397 -11.05 -18.42 -6.22
N ALA A 398 -11.70 -18.13 -7.35
CA ALA A 398 -12.51 -16.92 -7.51
C ALA A 398 -13.67 -16.85 -6.50
N LYS A 399 -14.36 -17.97 -6.24
CA LYS A 399 -15.40 -18.06 -5.21
C LYS A 399 -14.84 -17.80 -3.80
N TYR A 400 -13.67 -18.36 -3.49
CA TYR A 400 -12.99 -18.15 -2.21
C TYR A 400 -12.64 -16.67 -2.01
N VAL A 401 -12.00 -16.03 -2.99
CA VAL A 401 -11.64 -14.60 -2.93
C VAL A 401 -12.89 -13.73 -2.79
N LYS A 402 -13.96 -14.02 -3.52
CA LYS A 402 -15.23 -13.30 -3.39
C LYS A 402 -15.79 -13.38 -1.97
N ARG A 403 -15.80 -14.57 -1.37
CA ARG A 403 -16.25 -14.76 0.03
C ARG A 403 -15.36 -14.01 1.02
N ASP A 404 -14.05 -13.97 0.79
CA ASP A 404 -13.11 -13.27 1.68
C ASP A 404 -13.30 -11.75 1.62
N ILE A 405 -13.53 -11.20 0.43
CA ILE A 405 -13.90 -9.79 0.24
C ILE A 405 -15.25 -9.48 0.93
N GLU A 406 -16.25 -10.35 0.76
CA GLU A 406 -17.55 -10.18 1.42
C GLU A 406 -17.42 -10.20 2.95
N ARG A 407 -16.60 -11.10 3.52
CA ARG A 407 -16.30 -11.10 4.96
C ARG A 407 -15.58 -9.84 5.41
N GLY A 408 -14.51 -9.44 4.71
CA GLY A 408 -13.75 -8.23 5.04
C GLY A 408 -14.61 -6.96 4.97
N THR A 409 -15.50 -6.86 3.98
CA THR A 409 -16.45 -5.73 3.88
C THR A 409 -17.53 -5.76 4.96
N ALA A 410 -18.02 -6.93 5.37
CA ALA A 410 -18.95 -7.07 6.49
C ALA A 410 -18.31 -6.64 7.81
N GLU A 411 -17.10 -7.12 8.11
CA GLU A 411 -16.34 -6.74 9.30
C GLU A 411 -16.04 -5.24 9.34
N ALA A 412 -15.70 -4.63 8.20
CA ALA A 412 -15.46 -3.20 8.11
C ALA A 412 -16.73 -2.39 8.42
N LYS A 413 -17.88 -2.80 7.86
CA LYS A 413 -19.19 -2.17 8.14
C LYS A 413 -19.59 -2.33 9.61
N GLU A 414 -19.31 -3.47 10.22
CA GLU A 414 -19.60 -3.71 11.64
C GLU A 414 -18.72 -2.82 12.54
N LYS A 415 -17.41 -2.73 12.25
CA LYS A 415 -16.49 -1.81 12.96
C LYS A 415 -16.94 -0.36 12.83
N GLU A 416 -17.37 0.06 11.64
CA GLU A 416 -17.91 1.41 11.42
C GLU A 416 -19.20 1.65 12.23
N ARG A 417 -20.13 0.69 12.26
CA ARG A 417 -21.35 0.76 13.09
C ARG A 417 -21.01 0.88 14.57
N MET A 418 -20.11 0.05 15.08
CA MET A 418 -19.66 0.10 16.47
C MET A 418 -19.02 1.44 16.83
N LEU A 419 -18.24 2.02 15.91
CA LEU A 419 -17.60 3.32 16.13
C LEU A 419 -18.62 4.47 16.10
N LYS A 420 -19.59 4.42 15.18
CA LYS A 420 -20.73 5.35 15.16
C LYS A 420 -21.55 5.26 16.44
N GLU A 421 -21.83 4.05 16.93
CA GLU A 421 -22.59 3.87 18.17
C GLU A 421 -21.83 4.37 19.40
N LYS A 422 -20.52 4.09 19.50
CA LYS A 422 -19.66 4.66 20.55
C LYS A 422 -19.66 6.19 20.50
N ASN A 423 -19.48 6.78 19.32
CA ASN A 423 -19.53 8.23 19.15
C ASN A 423 -20.90 8.79 19.55
N ARG A 424 -22.00 8.11 19.19
CA ARG A 424 -23.35 8.51 19.59
C ARG A 424 -23.48 8.53 21.11
N ARG A 425 -23.04 7.47 21.80
CA ARG A 425 -23.03 7.41 23.28
C ARG A 425 -22.22 8.55 23.89
N TYR A 426 -21.00 8.81 23.39
CA TYR A 426 -20.20 9.94 23.85
C TYR A 426 -20.91 11.28 23.64
N THR A 427 -21.55 11.50 22.50
CA THR A 427 -22.31 12.74 22.27
C THR A 427 -23.53 12.87 23.19
N GLU A 428 -24.23 11.77 23.45
CA GLU A 428 -25.37 11.74 24.39
C GLU A 428 -24.91 12.07 25.81
N ASP A 429 -23.77 11.54 26.26
CA ASP A 429 -23.20 11.83 27.57
C ASP A 429 -22.75 13.29 27.71
N ILE A 430 -22.11 13.85 26.69
CA ILE A 430 -21.77 15.29 26.66
C ILE A 430 -23.03 16.15 26.78
N VAL A 431 -24.08 15.82 26.02
CA VAL A 431 -25.36 16.56 26.08
C VAL A 431 -26.01 16.41 27.46
N ARG A 432 -25.95 15.24 28.09
CA ARG A 432 -26.44 15.04 29.48
C ARG A 432 -25.67 15.91 30.46
N GLN A 433 -24.34 15.96 30.34
CA GLN A 433 -23.49 16.78 31.19
C GLN A 433 -23.81 18.27 31.02
N MET A 434 -23.90 18.76 29.78
CA MET A 434 -24.30 20.14 29.48
C MET A 434 -25.68 20.47 30.05
N LYS A 435 -26.66 19.57 29.95
CA LYS A 435 -27.99 19.76 30.54
C LYS A 435 -27.94 19.78 32.07
N SER A 436 -27.14 18.92 32.69
CA SER A 436 -26.94 18.93 34.15
C SER A 436 -26.30 20.24 34.61
N ASP A 437 -25.25 20.69 33.94
CA ASP A 437 -24.55 21.92 34.27
C ASP A 437 -25.43 23.15 34.02
N ALA A 438 -26.20 23.17 32.93
CA ALA A 438 -27.19 24.21 32.68
C ALA A 438 -28.28 24.24 33.75
N ARG A 439 -28.79 23.07 34.20
CA ARG A 439 -29.73 22.99 35.33
C ARG A 439 -29.13 23.50 36.63
N LYS A 440 -27.91 23.08 36.98
CA LYS A 440 -27.21 23.58 38.17
C LYS A 440 -26.99 25.09 38.13
N ARG A 441 -26.61 25.63 36.96
CA ARG A 441 -26.47 27.08 36.75
C ARG A 441 -27.82 27.80 36.85
N TYR A 442 -28.89 27.22 36.31
CA TYR A 442 -30.24 27.78 36.42
C TYR A 442 -30.75 27.74 37.87
N GLU A 443 -30.49 26.65 38.61
CA GLU A 443 -30.83 26.55 40.04
C GLU A 443 -30.03 27.52 40.90
N ALA A 444 -28.75 27.75 40.56
CA ALA A 444 -27.90 28.73 41.22
C ALA A 444 -28.22 30.18 40.82
N ALA A 445 -28.77 30.40 39.63
CA ALA A 445 -29.20 31.72 39.12
C ALA A 445 -30.66 32.04 39.44
N ALA A 446 -31.49 31.03 39.74
CA ALA A 446 -32.78 31.25 40.36
C ALA A 446 -32.52 31.89 41.73
N ASP A 447 -33.18 33.01 42.05
CA ASP A 447 -33.10 33.76 43.31
C ASP A 447 -33.54 32.93 44.53
N LYS A 448 -32.87 31.81 44.76
CA LYS A 448 -33.04 30.93 45.92
C LYS A 448 -31.84 31.21 46.80
N MET A 449 -32.14 31.67 48.02
CA MET A 449 -31.16 31.82 49.08
C MET A 449 -30.34 30.52 49.21
N PRO A 450 -29.00 30.57 49.19
CA PRO A 450 -28.16 29.39 49.37
C PRO A 450 -28.45 28.71 50.71
N ASP A 451 -28.27 27.40 50.78
CA ASP A 451 -28.73 26.61 51.94
C ASP A 451 -27.99 26.98 53.24
N SER A 452 -26.77 27.52 53.15
CA SER A 452 -26.04 28.13 54.27
C SER A 452 -26.75 29.37 54.83
N GLU A 453 -27.24 30.25 53.97
CA GLU A 453 -28.02 31.44 54.37
C GLU A 453 -29.41 31.06 54.86
N LYS A 454 -30.06 30.04 54.28
CA LYS A 454 -31.31 29.48 54.82
C LYS A 454 -31.12 28.89 56.22
N ALA A 455 -29.98 28.25 56.47
CA ALA A 455 -29.65 27.68 57.78
C ALA A 455 -29.43 28.78 58.84
N LEU A 456 -28.74 29.86 58.48
CA LEU A 456 -28.56 31.05 59.33
C LEU A 456 -29.89 31.77 59.60
N ASN A 457 -30.72 31.91 58.56
CA ASN A 457 -32.03 32.58 58.65
C ASN A 457 -33.17 31.64 59.10
N ARG A 458 -32.87 30.39 59.48
CA ARG A 458 -33.88 29.37 59.78
C ARG A 458 -34.85 29.79 60.88
N ASN A 459 -34.35 30.47 61.91
CA ASN A 459 -35.17 30.93 63.04
C ASN A 459 -36.13 32.08 62.64
N VAL A 460 -35.72 32.93 61.70
CA VAL A 460 -36.54 34.03 61.15
C VAL A 460 -37.57 33.46 60.17
N LEU A 461 -37.15 32.57 59.26
CA LEU A 461 -38.01 31.92 58.26
C LEU A 461 -39.05 30.98 58.90
N GLN A 462 -38.76 30.38 60.05
CA GLN A 462 -39.71 29.58 60.84
C GLN A 462 -40.58 30.41 61.79
N GLY A 463 -40.50 31.75 61.75
CA GLY A 463 -41.34 32.64 62.56
C GLY A 463 -41.08 32.59 64.07
N LYS A 464 -39.98 31.96 64.52
CA LYS A 464 -39.66 31.79 65.94
C LYS A 464 -39.12 33.07 66.61
N GLY A 465 -38.82 34.11 65.81
CA GLY A 465 -38.41 35.44 66.29
C GLY A 465 -39.54 36.46 66.44
N MET A 466 -40.78 36.16 66.05
CA MET A 466 -41.91 37.12 66.09
C MET A 466 -42.76 37.06 67.37
N ARG A 467 -42.35 36.31 68.40
CA ARG A 467 -43.11 36.20 69.67
C ARG A 467 -42.65 37.12 70.81
N GLN A 468 -41.91 38.20 70.52
CA GLN A 468 -41.43 39.13 71.55
C GLN A 468 -41.64 40.61 71.24
N ILE A 469 -42.55 40.95 70.33
CA ILE A 469 -43.00 42.34 70.16
C ILE A 469 -44.53 42.32 70.10
N PHE A 470 -45.16 42.01 71.23
CA PHE A 470 -46.46 42.53 71.67
C PHE A 470 -46.55 42.34 73.19
#